data_AF-A0A2M8TDF8-F1
#
_entry.id   AF-A0A2M8TDF8-F1
#
_cell.length_a   1.000
_cell.length_b   1.000
_cell.length_c   1.000
_cell.angle_alpha   90.00
_cell.angle_beta   90.00
_cell.angle_gamma   90.00
#
_symmetry.space_group_name_H-M   'P 1'
#
loop_
_entity.id
_entity.type
_entity.pdbx_description
1 polymer ?
#
loop_
_entity_poly.entity_id
_entity_poly.type
_entity_poly.pdbx_seq_one_letter_code
_entity_poly.pdbx_strand_id
1 'polypeptide(L)'
;MKRKKLLSFFLVLVMSLSSMTFTGCQSFSNNISNIKVKLGLKNNDFQYIEDGKISKIVVQSTRDSGFRFVVTDKNVINDIYDMLSSAKAVNSRSSLKPDYTFQLYKNDKKVYATFNYIAGLDKKDGGNFYNNSKSYVVSNRIDSDIIKNFWEIDGTRSLIDFNSVYYKMISDVVDKYIAYSKSSSIGIEVDNDINAAKFIQSTKLEDFKKKLPSGVTLVESTDDDTSKDSTLNLTTEGYDQTIYKCTATFYNKKTMEQKKYYLTGKYIKSYWNISISETKPNNF
;
A
#
# COMPACT_ATOMS: atom_id res chain seq x y z
N MET A 1 -27.25 51.26 -48.52
CA MET A 1 -25.79 51.18 -48.21
C MET A 1 -25.46 50.81 -46.75
N LYS A 2 -26.15 51.31 -45.71
CA LYS A 2 -25.79 51.06 -44.30
C LYS A 2 -25.89 49.59 -43.85
N ARG A 3 -26.92 48.83 -44.28
CA ARG A 3 -27.08 47.40 -43.93
C ARG A 3 -26.00 46.47 -44.51
N LYS A 4 -25.53 46.71 -45.74
CA LYS A 4 -24.45 45.92 -46.37
C LYS A 4 -23.09 46.15 -45.68
N LYS A 5 -22.84 47.37 -45.18
CA LYS A 5 -21.63 47.68 -44.40
C LYS A 5 -21.66 47.03 -43.01
N LEU A 6 -22.82 46.98 -42.33
CA LEU A 6 -22.96 46.27 -41.05
C LEU A 6 -22.79 44.75 -41.20
N LEU A 7 -23.37 44.15 -42.25
CA LEU A 7 -23.25 42.71 -42.50
C LEU A 7 -21.80 42.31 -42.83
N SER A 8 -21.10 43.13 -43.61
CA SER A 8 -19.68 42.95 -43.92
C SER A 8 -18.80 43.11 -42.69
N PHE A 9 -19.11 44.05 -41.78
CA PHE A 9 -18.37 44.23 -40.54
C PHE A 9 -18.58 43.04 -39.58
N PHE A 10 -19.80 42.51 -39.50
CA PHE A 10 -20.11 41.33 -38.69
C PHE A 10 -19.43 40.05 -39.22
N LEU A 11 -19.37 39.88 -40.54
CA LEU A 11 -18.66 38.77 -41.18
C LEU A 11 -17.15 38.83 -40.98
N VAL A 12 -16.55 40.03 -41.04
CA VAL A 12 -15.12 40.22 -40.77
C VAL A 12 -14.81 39.97 -39.30
N LEU A 13 -15.70 40.39 -38.38
CA LEU A 13 -15.57 40.12 -36.95
C LEU A 13 -15.62 38.60 -36.68
N VAL A 14 -16.61 37.88 -37.22
CA VAL A 14 -16.74 36.42 -37.07
C VAL A 14 -15.55 35.67 -37.68
N MET A 15 -15.06 36.10 -38.86
CA MET A 15 -13.85 35.53 -39.45
C MET A 15 -12.59 35.80 -38.62
N SER A 16 -12.46 37.00 -38.02
CA SER A 16 -11.34 37.35 -37.13
C SER A 16 -11.38 36.63 -35.78
N LEU A 17 -12.57 36.26 -35.28
CA LEU A 17 -12.71 35.41 -34.09
C LEU A 17 -12.42 33.93 -34.42
N SER A 18 -12.71 33.48 -35.65
CA SER A 18 -12.41 32.10 -36.09
C SER A 18 -10.93 31.85 -36.40
N SER A 19 -10.13 32.88 -36.69
CA SER A 19 -8.68 32.74 -36.86
C SER A 19 -7.91 32.64 -35.53
N MET A 20 -8.56 32.91 -34.40
CA MET A 20 -8.00 32.70 -33.05
C MET A 20 -8.21 31.29 -32.50
N THR A 21 -8.96 30.41 -33.18
CA THR A 21 -9.28 29.08 -32.67
C THR A 21 -8.33 27.97 -33.14
N PHE A 22 -7.31 28.25 -33.95
CA PHE A 22 -6.42 27.23 -34.52
C PHE A 22 -4.98 27.19 -33.96
N THR A 23 -4.57 28.13 -33.12
CA THR A 23 -3.27 28.11 -32.41
C THR A 23 -3.40 28.02 -30.89
N GLY A 24 -4.64 27.94 -30.37
CA GLY A 24 -4.96 28.17 -28.96
C GLY A 24 -4.96 26.93 -28.05
N CYS A 25 -5.19 25.70 -28.53
CA CYS A 25 -5.37 24.56 -27.63
C CYS A 25 -4.10 24.17 -26.86
N GLN A 26 -2.92 24.28 -27.48
CA GLN A 26 -1.65 23.98 -26.80
C GLN A 26 -1.22 25.11 -25.85
N SER A 27 -1.38 26.37 -26.24
CA SER A 27 -1.06 27.52 -25.40
C SER A 27 -2.03 27.65 -24.20
N PHE A 28 -3.32 27.38 -24.40
CA PHE A 28 -4.33 27.39 -23.33
C PHE A 28 -4.13 26.23 -22.35
N SER A 29 -3.84 25.02 -22.84
CA SER A 29 -3.50 23.87 -22.00
C SER A 29 -2.24 24.12 -21.16
N ASN A 30 -1.18 24.67 -21.76
CA ASN A 30 0.07 25.03 -21.06
C ASN A 30 -0.13 26.15 -20.03
N ASN A 31 -1.04 27.09 -20.28
CA ASN A 31 -1.39 28.11 -19.30
C ASN A 31 -2.17 27.52 -18.12
N ILE A 32 -3.09 26.58 -18.35
CA ILE A 32 -3.83 25.90 -17.28
C ILE A 32 -2.89 25.03 -16.43
N SER A 33 -1.94 24.31 -17.03
CA SER A 33 -0.97 23.49 -16.27
C SER A 33 -0.07 24.38 -15.40
N ASN A 34 0.43 25.49 -15.94
CA ASN A 34 1.22 26.47 -15.19
C ASN A 34 0.42 27.10 -14.04
N ILE A 35 -0.86 27.40 -14.24
CA ILE A 35 -1.75 27.88 -13.18
C ILE A 35 -1.94 26.79 -12.11
N LYS A 36 -2.18 25.53 -12.48
CA LYS A 36 -2.30 24.42 -11.52
C LYS A 36 -1.04 24.23 -10.69
N VAL A 37 0.15 24.38 -11.29
CA VAL A 37 1.43 24.34 -10.57
C VAL A 37 1.55 25.51 -9.59
N LYS A 38 1.24 26.74 -10.03
CA LYS A 38 1.24 27.92 -9.15
C LYS A 38 0.23 27.82 -8.00
N LEU A 39 -0.90 27.16 -8.23
CA LEU A 39 -1.93 26.89 -7.22
C LEU A 39 -1.60 25.67 -6.34
N GLY A 40 -0.47 24.98 -6.55
CA GLY A 40 -0.08 23.80 -5.78
C GLY A 40 -0.96 22.56 -6.03
N LEU A 41 -1.77 22.57 -7.09
CA LEU A 41 -2.63 21.47 -7.52
C LEU A 41 -1.90 20.43 -8.39
N LYS A 42 -0.72 20.80 -8.90
CA LYS A 42 0.19 19.92 -9.66
C LYS A 42 1.63 20.22 -9.27
N ASN A 43 2.48 19.21 -9.22
CA ASN A 43 3.93 19.35 -9.13
C ASN A 43 4.58 18.90 -10.46
N ASN A 44 5.74 19.47 -10.77
CA ASN A 44 6.52 19.10 -11.95
C ASN A 44 7.64 18.10 -11.62
N ASP A 45 7.67 17.58 -10.39
CA ASP A 45 8.77 16.75 -9.91
C ASP A 45 8.82 15.38 -10.59
N PHE A 46 7.73 14.97 -11.25
CA PHE A 46 7.60 13.71 -11.98
C PHE A 46 7.47 13.88 -13.49
N GLN A 47 7.72 15.08 -14.04
CA GLN A 47 7.57 15.39 -15.47
C GLN A 47 8.41 14.48 -16.38
N TYR A 48 9.53 13.96 -15.86
CA TYR A 48 10.37 13.01 -16.59
C TYR A 48 9.65 11.69 -16.96
N ILE A 49 8.55 11.33 -16.28
CA ILE A 49 7.72 10.18 -16.65
C ILE A 49 6.96 10.48 -17.95
N GLU A 50 6.26 11.61 -18.01
CA GLU A 50 5.52 12.08 -19.19
C GLU A 50 6.47 12.37 -20.37
N ASP A 51 7.68 12.87 -20.12
CA ASP A 51 8.73 13.06 -21.13
C ASP A 51 9.25 11.74 -21.75
N GLY A 52 8.72 10.58 -21.34
CA GLY A 52 9.12 9.27 -21.84
C GLY A 52 10.50 8.81 -21.35
N LYS A 53 11.04 9.42 -20.28
CA LYS A 53 12.36 9.03 -19.73
C LYS A 53 12.27 7.79 -18.85
N ILE A 54 11.09 7.27 -18.57
CA ILE A 54 10.85 6.04 -17.80
C ILE A 54 10.31 4.95 -18.72
N SER A 55 11.04 3.83 -18.79
CA SER A 55 10.67 2.68 -19.62
C SER A 55 9.87 1.62 -18.86
N LYS A 56 10.09 1.52 -17.54
CA LYS A 56 9.36 0.61 -16.65
C LYS A 56 9.31 1.13 -15.22
N ILE A 57 8.27 0.75 -14.49
CA ILE A 57 8.16 0.98 -13.05
C ILE A 57 8.08 -0.38 -12.37
N VAL A 58 8.93 -0.60 -11.37
CA VAL A 58 8.88 -1.80 -10.54
C VAL A 58 8.28 -1.43 -9.20
N VAL A 59 7.19 -2.09 -8.83
CA VAL A 59 6.56 -1.98 -7.52
C VAL A 59 6.83 -3.25 -6.75
N GLN A 60 7.49 -3.17 -5.60
CA GLN A 60 7.90 -4.33 -4.81
C GLN A 60 7.52 -4.15 -3.35
N SER A 61 6.94 -5.19 -2.74
CA SER A 61 6.69 -5.20 -1.30
C SER A 61 7.99 -5.13 -0.52
N THR A 62 7.98 -4.36 0.57
CA THR A 62 9.11 -4.26 1.50
C THR A 62 9.17 -5.43 2.47
N ARG A 63 8.06 -6.16 2.64
CA ARG A 63 7.94 -7.30 3.55
C ARG A 63 8.10 -8.65 2.84
N ASP A 64 7.82 -8.70 1.55
CA ASP A 64 8.01 -9.87 0.70
C ASP A 64 8.64 -9.44 -0.63
N SER A 65 9.94 -9.68 -0.79
CA SER A 65 10.66 -9.34 -2.02
C SER A 65 10.22 -10.15 -3.24
N GLY A 66 9.60 -11.32 -3.03
CA GLY A 66 9.00 -12.13 -4.10
C GLY A 66 7.73 -11.49 -4.65
N PHE A 67 7.03 -10.69 -3.84
CA PHE A 67 5.85 -9.95 -4.26
C PHE A 67 6.24 -8.66 -4.99
N ARG A 68 6.41 -8.79 -6.31
CA ARG A 68 6.95 -7.75 -7.19
C ARG A 68 6.21 -7.68 -8.52
N PHE A 69 5.94 -6.45 -8.96
CA PHE A 69 5.30 -6.15 -10.23
C PHE A 69 6.18 -5.30 -11.11
N VAL A 70 6.17 -5.58 -12.41
CA VAL A 70 6.89 -4.83 -13.42
C VAL A 70 5.87 -4.23 -14.38
N VAL A 71 5.77 -2.91 -14.37
CA VAL A 71 4.87 -2.14 -15.22
C VAL A 71 5.67 -1.64 -16.42
N THR A 72 5.34 -2.15 -17.60
CA THR A 72 5.88 -1.68 -18.89
C THR A 72 4.80 -1.11 -19.81
N ASP A 73 3.53 -1.31 -19.48
CA ASP A 73 2.40 -0.72 -20.20
C ASP A 73 2.42 0.80 -20.04
N LYS A 74 2.43 1.51 -21.17
CA LYS A 74 2.53 2.97 -21.19
C LYS A 74 1.30 3.67 -20.61
N ASN A 75 0.11 3.10 -20.77
CA ASN A 75 -1.11 3.69 -20.22
C ASN A 75 -1.06 3.62 -18.69
N VAL A 76 -0.66 2.48 -18.12
CA VAL A 76 -0.52 2.33 -16.67
C VAL A 76 0.59 3.24 -16.12
N ILE A 77 1.71 3.39 -16.84
CA ILE A 77 2.77 4.35 -16.46
C ILE A 77 2.23 5.79 -16.47
N ASN A 78 1.41 6.16 -17.46
CA ASN A 78 0.78 7.48 -17.52
C ASN A 78 -0.23 7.70 -16.39
N ASP A 79 -1.02 6.68 -16.02
CA ASP A 79 -1.94 6.76 -14.87
C ASP A 79 -1.17 6.99 -13.56
N ILE A 80 -0.02 6.32 -13.38
CA ILE A 80 0.87 6.56 -12.26
C ILE A 80 1.41 8.00 -12.29
N TYR A 81 1.80 8.51 -13.47
CA TYR A 81 2.22 9.90 -13.60
C TYR A 81 1.12 10.90 -13.21
N ASP A 82 -0.13 10.68 -13.64
CA ASP A 82 -1.24 11.56 -13.29
C ASP A 82 -1.49 11.59 -11.77
N MET A 83 -1.37 10.44 -11.10
CA MET A 83 -1.46 10.34 -9.64
C MET A 83 -0.29 11.05 -8.94
N LEU A 84 0.94 10.88 -9.43
CA LEU A 84 2.13 11.48 -8.82
C LEU A 84 2.25 12.98 -9.10
N SER A 85 1.85 13.44 -10.28
CA SER A 85 1.90 14.85 -10.66
C SER A 85 0.86 15.67 -9.89
N SER A 86 -0.26 15.07 -9.48
CA SER A 86 -1.24 15.69 -8.58
C SER A 86 -0.89 15.57 -7.09
N ALA A 87 0.22 14.89 -6.75
CA ALA A 87 0.65 14.72 -5.37
C ALA A 87 1.09 16.05 -4.75
N LYS A 88 0.75 16.22 -3.47
CA LYS A 88 1.12 17.42 -2.71
C LYS A 88 2.49 17.22 -2.08
N ALA A 89 3.47 18.05 -2.44
CA ALA A 89 4.77 18.07 -1.79
C ALA A 89 4.64 18.51 -0.32
N VAL A 90 5.36 17.83 0.57
CA VAL A 90 5.37 18.10 2.02
C VAL A 90 6.79 18.00 2.58
N ASN A 91 7.03 18.69 3.69
CA ASN A 91 8.36 18.76 4.30
C ASN A 91 8.68 17.57 5.21
N SER A 92 7.67 16.78 5.60
CA SER A 92 7.84 15.64 6.50
C SER A 92 7.10 14.41 5.96
N ARG A 93 7.78 13.26 6.02
CA ARG A 93 7.21 11.95 5.74
C ARG A 93 6.55 11.35 6.98
N SER A 94 5.69 10.37 6.78
CA SER A 94 5.20 9.52 7.87
C SER A 94 6.35 8.75 8.54
N SER A 95 6.19 8.44 9.84
CA SER A 95 7.12 7.59 10.59
C SER A 95 6.88 6.09 10.39
N LEU A 96 5.81 5.70 9.70
CA LEU A 96 5.50 4.29 9.46
C LEU A 96 6.52 3.66 8.52
N LYS A 97 6.72 2.35 8.69
CA LYS A 97 7.51 1.57 7.73
C LYS A 97 6.80 1.60 6.37
N PRO A 98 7.54 1.69 5.25
CA PRO A 98 6.93 1.62 3.94
C PRO A 98 6.43 0.21 3.64
N ASP A 99 5.34 0.11 2.88
CA ASP A 99 4.76 -1.14 2.43
C ASP A 99 5.32 -1.56 1.07
N TYR A 100 5.64 -0.58 0.22
CA TYR A 100 6.14 -0.83 -1.13
C TYR A 100 7.32 0.09 -1.47
N THR A 101 8.14 -0.36 -2.40
CA THR A 101 9.12 0.46 -3.11
C THR A 101 8.74 0.58 -4.57
N PHE A 102 8.86 1.80 -5.10
CA PHE A 102 8.65 2.16 -6.50
C PHE A 102 10.01 2.49 -7.10
N GLN A 103 10.49 1.65 -8.01
CA GLN A 103 11.73 1.90 -8.76
C GLN A 103 11.36 2.30 -10.19
N LEU A 104 11.68 3.54 -10.54
CA LEU A 104 11.38 4.10 -11.87
C LEU A 104 12.63 3.93 -12.72
N TYR A 105 12.58 3.14 -13.78
CA TYR A 105 13.74 2.80 -14.61
C TYR A 105 13.78 3.62 -15.89
N LYS A 106 14.96 4.13 -16.24
CA LYS A 106 15.23 4.75 -17.56
C LYS A 106 15.24 3.73 -18.69
N ASN A 107 15.80 2.56 -18.39
CA ASN A 107 15.93 1.40 -19.25
C ASN A 107 16.14 0.18 -18.34
N ASP A 108 16.33 -1.01 -18.92
CA ASP A 108 16.37 -2.24 -18.13
C ASP A 108 17.41 -2.31 -17.02
N LYS A 109 18.48 -1.51 -17.11
CA LYS A 109 19.63 -1.56 -16.19
C LYS A 109 19.75 -0.34 -15.28
N LYS A 110 19.11 0.78 -15.62
CA LYS A 110 19.34 2.07 -14.95
C LYS A 110 18.09 2.57 -14.25
N VAL A 111 18.12 2.56 -12.91
CA VAL A 111 17.10 3.22 -12.07
C VAL A 111 17.28 4.73 -12.18
N TYR A 112 16.20 5.45 -12.49
CA TYR A 112 16.08 6.91 -12.44
C TYR A 112 15.96 7.37 -10.98
N ALA A 113 14.99 6.81 -10.26
CA ALA A 113 14.69 7.14 -8.87
C ALA A 113 14.00 5.95 -8.18
N THR A 114 14.16 5.89 -6.86
CA THR A 114 13.45 4.96 -5.99
C THR A 114 12.66 5.76 -4.96
N PHE A 115 11.40 5.39 -4.77
CA PHE A 115 10.52 5.95 -3.74
C PHE A 115 9.96 4.82 -2.88
N ASN A 116 9.80 5.12 -1.61
CA ASN A 116 9.04 4.34 -0.65
C ASN A 116 7.58 4.79 -0.68
N TYR A 117 6.67 3.85 -0.44
CA TYR A 117 5.23 4.10 -0.41
C TYR A 117 4.56 3.41 0.77
N ILE A 118 3.66 4.12 1.46
CA ILE A 118 2.84 3.61 2.57
C ILE A 118 1.37 3.60 2.10
N ALA A 119 0.76 2.42 2.08
CA ALA A 119 -0.61 2.24 1.60
C ALA A 119 -1.63 2.59 2.69
N GLY A 120 -2.76 3.15 2.29
CA GLY A 120 -3.88 3.47 3.17
C GLY A 120 -3.59 4.55 4.22
N LEU A 121 -2.53 5.36 4.08
CA LEU A 121 -2.22 6.45 5.00
C LEU A 121 -3.24 7.59 4.88
N ASP A 122 -3.66 8.17 6.01
CA ASP A 122 -4.43 9.42 5.97
C ASP A 122 -3.52 10.56 5.47
N LYS A 123 -4.08 11.45 4.64
CA LYS A 123 -3.39 12.63 4.10
C LYS A 123 -2.82 13.55 5.18
N LYS A 124 -3.27 13.43 6.43
CA LYS A 124 -2.82 14.22 7.59
C LYS A 124 -1.55 13.68 8.24
N ASP A 125 -1.18 12.42 8.01
CA ASP A 125 -0.10 11.74 8.73
C ASP A 125 1.28 11.90 8.07
N GLY A 126 1.46 12.96 7.28
CA GLY A 126 2.66 13.26 6.52
C GLY A 126 2.69 12.60 5.14
N GLY A 127 3.82 12.73 4.43
CA GLY A 127 3.95 12.18 3.09
C GLY A 127 4.05 10.65 3.10
N ASN A 128 3.21 10.00 2.29
CA ASN A 128 3.15 8.56 2.11
C ASN A 128 3.95 8.07 0.90
N PHE A 129 4.44 8.95 0.04
CA PHE A 129 5.33 8.61 -1.08
C PHE A 129 6.59 9.46 -0.99
N TYR A 130 7.76 8.86 -0.79
CA TYR A 130 8.95 9.63 -0.44
C TYR A 130 10.25 8.93 -0.81
N ASN A 131 11.31 9.70 -0.93
CA ASN A 131 12.69 9.21 -0.96
C ASN A 131 13.51 9.96 0.11
N ASN A 132 14.83 9.97 -0.01
CA ASN A 132 15.69 10.63 0.98
C ASN A 132 15.61 12.17 0.93
N SER A 133 15.13 12.77 -0.16
CA SER A 133 15.14 14.22 -0.37
C SER A 133 13.76 14.85 -0.54
N LYS A 134 12.76 14.08 -1.00
CA LYS A 134 11.42 14.58 -1.31
C LYS A 134 10.36 13.69 -0.69
N SER A 135 9.26 14.31 -0.26
CA SER A 135 8.12 13.63 0.32
C SER A 135 6.82 14.23 -0.22
N TYR A 136 5.85 13.36 -0.48
CA TYR A 136 4.58 13.73 -1.09
C TYR A 136 3.43 13.00 -0.41
N VAL A 137 2.28 13.67 -0.38
CA VAL A 137 0.98 13.06 -0.09
C VAL A 137 0.35 12.69 -1.43
N VAL A 138 0.24 11.39 -1.68
CA VAL A 138 -0.39 10.79 -2.85
C VAL A 138 -1.73 10.19 -2.45
N SER A 139 -2.72 10.24 -3.34
CA SER A 139 -4.04 9.68 -3.08
C SER A 139 -4.03 8.15 -3.06
N ASN A 140 -4.95 7.56 -2.29
CA ASN A 140 -5.20 6.11 -2.21
C ASN A 140 -5.64 5.47 -3.53
N ARG A 141 -5.77 6.24 -4.62
CA ARG A 141 -5.96 5.69 -5.98
C ARG A 141 -4.81 4.80 -6.41
N ILE A 142 -3.58 5.05 -5.94
CA ILE A 142 -2.48 4.10 -6.15
C ILE A 142 -2.82 2.73 -5.53
N ASP A 143 -3.47 2.71 -4.36
CA ASP A 143 -3.88 1.45 -3.72
C ASP A 143 -4.96 0.73 -4.53
N SER A 144 -6.02 1.45 -4.93
CA SER A 144 -7.19 0.86 -5.58
C SER A 144 -7.03 0.59 -7.08
N ASP A 145 -6.33 1.45 -7.79
CA ASP A 145 -6.28 1.45 -9.26
C ASP A 145 -5.00 0.76 -9.77
N ILE A 146 -3.95 0.68 -8.94
CA ILE A 146 -2.65 0.13 -9.34
C ILE A 146 -2.36 -1.14 -8.52
N ILE A 147 -2.23 -1.02 -7.21
CA ILE A 147 -1.80 -2.14 -6.36
C ILE A 147 -2.84 -3.26 -6.36
N LYS A 148 -4.13 -2.95 -6.17
CA LYS A 148 -5.21 -3.94 -6.18
C LYS A 148 -5.27 -4.71 -7.50
N ASN A 149 -5.15 -4.03 -8.63
CA ASN A 149 -5.16 -4.67 -9.95
C ASN A 149 -3.99 -5.66 -10.10
N PHE A 150 -2.85 -5.38 -9.47
CA PHE A 150 -1.72 -6.32 -9.46
C PHE A 150 -2.00 -7.58 -8.64
N TRP A 151 -2.72 -7.48 -7.52
CA TRP A 151 -3.19 -8.64 -6.77
C TRP A 151 -4.14 -9.53 -7.60
N GLU A 152 -5.01 -8.91 -8.41
CA GLU A 152 -5.93 -9.65 -9.27
C GLU A 152 -5.20 -10.40 -10.40
N ILE A 153 -4.16 -9.79 -10.97
CA ILE A 153 -3.35 -10.38 -12.05
C ILE A 153 -2.48 -11.54 -11.56
N ASP A 154 -1.94 -11.46 -10.34
CA ASP A 154 -1.14 -12.53 -9.72
C ASP A 154 -1.94 -13.83 -9.48
N GLY A 155 -3.26 -13.83 -9.70
CA GLY A 155 -4.12 -15.00 -9.52
C GLY A 155 -4.26 -15.44 -8.06
N THR A 156 -3.61 -14.74 -7.13
CA THR A 156 -3.77 -14.94 -5.69
C THR A 156 -5.10 -14.31 -5.29
N ARG A 157 -6.12 -15.17 -5.18
CA ARG A 157 -7.44 -14.83 -4.65
C ARG A 157 -7.27 -14.13 -3.30
N SER A 158 -7.31 -12.80 -3.29
CA SER A 158 -7.16 -12.01 -2.07
C SER A 158 -8.17 -12.49 -1.04
N LEU A 159 -7.68 -12.84 0.14
CA LEU A 159 -8.51 -13.16 1.30
C LEU A 159 -9.54 -12.05 1.50
N ILE A 160 -10.79 -12.43 1.71
CA ILE A 160 -11.83 -11.46 2.03
C ILE A 160 -11.48 -10.86 3.39
N ASP A 161 -11.13 -9.58 3.41
CA ASP A 161 -10.79 -8.84 4.63
C ASP A 161 -9.73 -9.56 5.49
N PHE A 162 -8.53 -9.74 4.93
CA PHE A 162 -7.37 -10.34 5.60
C PHE A 162 -7.18 -9.84 7.05
N ASN A 163 -7.30 -8.54 7.28
CA ASN A 163 -7.10 -7.93 8.60
C ASN A 163 -8.08 -8.49 9.64
N SER A 164 -9.33 -8.72 9.26
CA SER A 164 -10.37 -9.23 10.16
C SER A 164 -10.16 -10.67 10.63
N VAL A 165 -9.47 -11.49 9.83
CA VAL A 165 -9.14 -12.86 10.20
C VAL A 165 -7.78 -12.95 10.87
N TYR A 166 -6.74 -12.36 10.27
CA TYR A 166 -5.36 -12.52 10.73
C TYR A 166 -5.13 -11.90 12.11
N TYR A 167 -5.46 -10.62 12.29
CA TYR A 167 -5.27 -9.94 13.58
C TYR A 167 -6.21 -10.45 14.66
N LYS A 168 -7.42 -10.91 14.27
CA LYS A 168 -8.34 -11.54 15.21
C LYS A 168 -7.80 -12.89 15.69
N MET A 169 -7.26 -13.72 14.80
CA MET A 169 -6.61 -14.98 15.18
C MET A 169 -5.45 -14.75 16.16
N ILE A 170 -4.62 -13.74 15.90
CA ILE A 170 -3.53 -13.36 16.82
C ILE A 170 -4.09 -12.97 18.18
N SER A 171 -5.13 -12.12 18.21
CA SER A 171 -5.75 -11.68 19.48
C SER A 171 -6.31 -12.88 20.25
N ASP A 172 -7.13 -13.70 19.60
CA ASP A 172 -7.80 -14.86 20.20
C ASP A 172 -6.77 -15.88 20.74
N VAL A 173 -5.65 -16.11 20.04
CA VAL A 173 -4.62 -17.08 20.48
C VAL A 173 -3.73 -16.53 21.58
N VAL A 174 -3.47 -15.22 21.57
CA VAL A 174 -2.78 -14.53 22.67
C VAL A 174 -3.60 -14.65 23.95
N ASP A 175 -4.89 -14.34 23.91
CA ASP A 175 -5.77 -14.46 25.07
C ASP A 175 -5.81 -15.90 25.60
N LYS A 176 -5.90 -16.88 24.69
CA LYS A 176 -5.84 -18.31 25.06
C LYS A 176 -4.50 -18.67 25.72
N TYR A 177 -3.39 -18.17 25.20
CA TYR A 177 -2.07 -18.44 25.77
C TYR A 177 -1.88 -17.77 27.13
N ILE A 178 -2.31 -16.52 27.31
CA ILE A 178 -2.27 -15.82 28.61
C ILE A 178 -3.06 -16.62 29.66
N ALA A 179 -4.24 -17.12 29.30
CA ALA A 179 -5.05 -17.94 30.21
C ALA A 179 -4.34 -19.24 30.63
N TYR A 180 -3.54 -19.84 29.73
CA TYR A 180 -2.72 -21.03 29.98
C TYR A 180 -1.45 -20.72 30.80
N SER A 181 -0.62 -19.79 30.34
CA SER A 181 0.72 -19.52 30.88
C SER A 181 0.70 -18.61 32.10
N LYS A 182 -0.40 -17.87 32.32
CA LYS A 182 -0.53 -16.80 33.31
C LYS A 182 0.48 -15.65 33.14
N SER A 183 1.10 -15.52 31.97
CA SER A 183 2.00 -14.42 31.61
C SER A 183 1.47 -13.65 30.41
N SER A 184 1.48 -12.32 30.51
CA SER A 184 1.16 -11.40 29.41
C SER A 184 2.39 -10.74 28.79
N SER A 185 3.61 -11.12 29.21
CA SER A 185 4.86 -10.61 28.63
C SER A 185 5.17 -11.34 27.32
N ILE A 186 4.50 -10.93 26.24
CA ILE A 186 4.53 -11.63 24.95
C ILE A 186 4.98 -10.66 23.84
N GLY A 187 5.97 -11.09 23.06
CA GLY A 187 6.34 -10.44 21.79
C GLY A 187 5.70 -11.16 20.61
N ILE A 188 5.09 -10.44 19.68
CA ILE A 188 4.49 -11.03 18.46
C ILE A 188 5.38 -10.72 17.27
N GLU A 189 5.89 -11.76 16.61
CA GLU A 189 6.80 -11.72 15.47
C GLU A 189 6.01 -11.80 14.15
N VAL A 190 5.40 -10.69 13.75
CA VAL A 190 4.55 -10.66 12.54
C VAL A 190 5.34 -10.77 11.23
N ASP A 191 6.62 -10.40 11.24
CA ASP A 191 7.46 -10.38 10.04
C ASP A 191 7.98 -11.78 9.66
N ASN A 192 7.81 -12.79 10.53
CA ASN A 192 8.22 -14.17 10.26
C ASN A 192 7.22 -14.97 9.41
N ASP A 193 5.97 -14.51 9.29
CA ASP A 193 4.97 -15.17 8.47
C ASP A 193 5.07 -14.70 7.01
N ILE A 194 6.06 -15.24 6.27
CA ILE A 194 6.39 -14.83 4.89
C ILE A 194 5.15 -14.81 3.98
N ASN A 195 4.29 -15.82 4.10
CA ASN A 195 3.08 -15.97 3.29
C ASN A 195 2.03 -14.92 3.59
N ALA A 196 1.92 -14.49 4.86
CA ALA A 196 1.02 -13.42 5.28
C ALA A 196 1.61 -12.02 5.04
N ALA A 197 2.94 -11.90 5.04
CA ALA A 197 3.69 -10.64 5.03
C ALA A 197 3.26 -9.69 3.90
N LYS A 198 2.97 -10.23 2.71
CA LYS A 198 2.50 -9.45 1.56
C LYS A 198 1.14 -8.76 1.78
N PHE A 199 0.28 -9.26 2.67
CA PHE A 199 -1.02 -8.67 2.99
C PHE A 199 -0.96 -7.65 4.14
N ILE A 200 0.15 -7.59 4.87
CA ILE A 200 0.29 -6.73 6.05
C ILE A 200 0.60 -5.29 5.61
N GLN A 201 -0.35 -4.39 5.83
CA GLN A 201 -0.17 -2.96 5.64
C GLN A 201 0.26 -2.29 6.95
N SER A 202 1.21 -1.35 6.86
CA SER A 202 1.80 -0.70 8.03
C SER A 202 0.79 0.13 8.80
N THR A 203 -0.17 0.76 8.11
CA THR A 203 -1.28 1.49 8.75
C THR A 203 -2.18 0.57 9.56
N LYS A 204 -2.53 -0.60 9.03
CA LYS A 204 -3.36 -1.62 9.71
C LYS A 204 -2.62 -2.27 10.87
N LEU A 205 -1.31 -2.46 10.72
CA LEU A 205 -0.46 -2.98 11.77
C LEU A 205 -0.39 -2.02 12.96
N GLU A 206 -0.28 -0.71 12.73
CA GLU A 206 -0.35 0.29 13.80
C GLU A 206 -1.70 0.32 14.51
N ASP A 207 -2.80 0.20 13.78
CA ASP A 207 -4.13 0.11 14.39
C ASP A 207 -4.31 -1.18 15.20
N PHE A 208 -3.67 -2.27 14.78
CA PHE A 208 -3.65 -3.51 15.54
C PHE A 208 -2.83 -3.38 16.83
N LYS A 209 -1.64 -2.75 16.78
CA LYS A 209 -0.80 -2.50 17.96
C LYS A 209 -1.57 -1.84 19.10
N LYS A 210 -2.42 -0.86 18.78
CA LYS A 210 -3.24 -0.13 19.76
C LYS A 210 -4.30 -1.00 20.47
N LYS A 211 -4.64 -2.16 19.91
CA LYS A 211 -5.65 -3.09 20.43
C LYS A 211 -5.04 -4.24 21.23
N LEU A 212 -3.72 -4.36 21.28
CA LEU A 212 -3.05 -5.42 22.02
C LEU A 212 -3.24 -5.22 23.53
N PRO A 213 -3.38 -6.32 24.30
CA PRO A 213 -3.48 -6.24 25.75
C PRO A 213 -2.16 -5.79 26.37
N SER A 214 -2.23 -5.28 27.61
CA SER A 214 -1.04 -4.83 28.36
C SER A 214 0.00 -5.96 28.49
N GLY A 215 1.26 -5.61 28.24
CA GLY A 215 2.39 -6.56 28.24
C GLY A 215 2.65 -7.21 26.88
N VAL A 216 1.69 -7.19 25.96
CA VAL A 216 1.81 -7.76 24.63
C VAL A 216 2.20 -6.68 23.63
N THR A 217 3.25 -6.91 22.85
CA THR A 217 3.70 -5.95 21.82
C THR A 217 4.14 -6.68 20.56
N LEU A 218 4.05 -6.00 19.43
CA LEU A 218 4.75 -6.46 18.23
C LEU A 218 6.25 -6.26 18.43
N VAL A 219 7.04 -7.25 18.03
CA VAL A 219 8.49 -7.22 18.13
C VAL A 219 9.08 -7.53 16.76
N GLU A 220 10.24 -6.96 16.48
CA GLU A 220 10.99 -7.38 15.30
C GLU A 220 11.55 -8.77 15.56
N SER A 221 11.55 -9.60 14.52
CA SER A 221 12.17 -10.93 14.53
C SER A 221 13.69 -10.80 14.53
N THR A 222 14.23 -10.24 15.61
CA THR A 222 15.67 -10.20 15.88
C THR A 222 15.94 -11.18 17.01
N ASP A 223 17.01 -11.96 16.90
CA ASP A 223 17.27 -13.14 17.73
C ASP A 223 17.42 -12.90 19.25
N ASP A 224 17.35 -11.66 19.75
CA ASP A 224 17.64 -11.36 21.16
C ASP A 224 16.70 -10.30 21.80
N ASP A 225 15.41 -10.25 21.46
CA ASP A 225 14.48 -9.43 22.27
C ASP A 225 14.27 -10.05 23.67
N THR A 226 15.14 -9.70 24.61
CA THR A 226 15.08 -10.13 26.01
C THR A 226 13.97 -9.45 26.81
N SER A 227 13.26 -8.48 26.24
CA SER A 227 12.23 -7.73 26.97
C SER A 227 10.95 -8.53 27.22
N LYS A 228 10.77 -9.66 26.53
CA LYS A 228 9.58 -10.51 26.61
C LYS A 228 9.88 -11.88 27.14
N ASP A 229 8.97 -12.39 27.98
CA ASP A 229 9.06 -13.75 28.53
C ASP A 229 8.79 -14.82 27.48
N SER A 230 7.97 -14.49 26.48
CA SER A 230 7.61 -15.42 25.41
C SER A 230 7.47 -14.70 24.07
N THR A 231 7.69 -15.42 22.98
CA THR A 231 7.41 -14.93 21.63
C THR A 231 6.32 -15.75 20.96
N LEU A 232 5.49 -15.09 20.15
CA LEU A 232 4.48 -15.68 19.29
C LEU A 232 4.96 -15.57 17.85
N ASN A 233 5.16 -16.72 17.21
CA ASN A 233 5.42 -16.84 15.80
C ASN A 233 4.19 -17.42 15.08
N LEU A 234 3.83 -16.86 13.93
CA LEU A 234 2.77 -17.39 13.08
C LEU A 234 3.37 -17.95 11.80
N THR A 235 2.87 -19.11 11.39
CA THR A 235 3.18 -19.70 10.10
C THR A 235 1.89 -19.93 9.35
N THR A 236 1.69 -19.24 8.22
CA THR A 236 0.56 -19.51 7.35
C THR A 236 0.76 -20.83 6.61
N GLU A 237 -0.23 -21.71 6.75
CA GLU A 237 -0.18 -23.11 6.28
C GLU A 237 -0.98 -23.27 4.99
N GLY A 238 -1.96 -22.40 4.77
CA GLY A 238 -2.71 -22.34 3.54
C GLY A 238 -3.86 -21.35 3.63
N TYR A 239 -4.24 -20.78 2.49
CA TYR A 239 -5.37 -19.88 2.40
C TYR A 239 -6.00 -19.90 1.01
N ASP A 240 -7.28 -19.54 0.96
CA ASP A 240 -8.00 -19.11 -0.24
C ASP A 240 -8.84 -17.88 0.12
N GLN A 241 -9.77 -17.46 -0.75
CA GLN A 241 -10.65 -16.31 -0.50
C GLN A 241 -11.46 -16.40 0.82
N THR A 242 -11.82 -17.61 1.23
CA THR A 242 -12.79 -17.90 2.30
C THR A 242 -12.24 -18.79 3.41
N ILE A 243 -11.01 -19.27 3.28
CA ILE A 243 -10.34 -20.13 4.26
C ILE A 243 -8.98 -19.54 4.58
N TYR A 244 -8.63 -19.48 5.86
CA TYR A 244 -7.29 -19.14 6.32
C TYR A 244 -6.84 -20.13 7.36
N LYS A 245 -5.61 -20.63 7.26
CA LYS A 245 -5.02 -21.57 8.20
C LYS A 245 -3.64 -21.10 8.61
N CYS A 246 -3.40 -21.04 9.91
CA CYS A 246 -2.07 -20.76 10.43
C CYS A 246 -1.78 -21.57 11.69
N THR A 247 -0.51 -21.89 11.87
CA THR A 247 0.02 -22.44 13.11
C THR A 247 0.58 -21.29 13.93
N ALA A 248 0.14 -21.15 15.18
CA ALA A 248 0.71 -20.24 16.16
C ALA A 248 1.63 -21.03 17.08
N THR A 249 2.89 -20.64 17.16
CA THR A 249 3.87 -21.23 18.08
C THR A 249 4.30 -20.19 19.09
N PHE A 250 3.97 -20.44 20.36
CA PHE A 250 4.53 -19.69 21.48
C PHE A 250 5.80 -20.38 21.95
N TYR A 251 6.89 -19.62 22.10
CA TYR A 251 8.12 -20.06 22.71
C TYR A 251 8.32 -19.33 24.04
N ASN A 252 8.36 -20.08 25.15
CA ASN A 252 8.65 -19.53 26.46
C ASN A 252 10.17 -19.49 26.67
N LYS A 253 10.75 -18.30 26.84
CA LYS A 253 12.20 -18.13 26.94
C LYS A 253 12.77 -18.57 28.29
N LYS A 254 11.94 -18.65 29.34
CA LYS A 254 12.35 -19.09 30.69
C LYS A 254 12.40 -20.61 30.80
N THR A 255 11.36 -21.29 30.30
CA THR A 255 11.26 -22.76 30.36
C THR A 255 11.83 -23.45 29.13
N MET A 256 12.07 -22.69 28.05
CA MET A 256 12.45 -23.18 26.72
C MET A 256 11.40 -24.09 26.08
N GLU A 257 10.16 -24.06 26.57
CA GLU A 257 9.06 -24.87 26.07
C GLU A 257 8.33 -24.18 24.91
N GLN A 258 7.82 -25.01 23.99
CA GLN A 258 6.93 -24.55 22.92
C GLN A 258 5.49 -24.98 23.17
N LYS A 259 4.56 -24.05 22.97
CA LYS A 259 3.12 -24.33 22.92
C LYS A 259 2.59 -23.98 21.54
N LYS A 260 2.02 -24.97 20.86
CA LYS A 260 1.46 -24.82 19.50
C LYS A 260 -0.06 -24.79 19.52
N TYR A 261 -0.62 -23.95 18.66
CA TYR A 261 -2.04 -23.90 18.36
C TYR A 261 -2.25 -23.91 16.84
N TYR A 262 -3.33 -24.55 16.42
CA TYR A 262 -3.74 -24.65 15.03
C TYR A 262 -5.00 -23.79 14.84
N LEU A 263 -4.89 -22.75 14.03
CA LEU A 263 -5.96 -21.79 13.80
C LEU A 263 -6.56 -22.00 12.42
N THR A 264 -7.88 -21.97 12.36
CA THR A 264 -8.62 -22.06 11.09
C THR A 264 -9.73 -21.02 11.09
N GLY A 265 -9.75 -20.21 10.04
CA GLY A 265 -10.77 -19.22 9.75
C GLY A 265 -11.58 -19.70 8.56
N LYS A 266 -12.90 -19.64 8.67
CA LYS A 266 -13.83 -19.89 7.57
C LYS A 266 -14.77 -18.72 7.41
N TYR A 267 -14.79 -18.11 6.24
CA TYR A 267 -15.68 -17.01 5.91
C TYR A 267 -17.06 -17.56 5.56
N ILE A 268 -18.04 -17.31 6.42
CA ILE A 268 -19.42 -17.81 6.29
C ILE A 268 -20.37 -16.66 6.59
N LYS A 269 -21.36 -16.43 5.72
CA LYS A 269 -22.41 -15.40 5.92
C LYS A 269 -21.84 -14.02 6.28
N SER A 270 -20.80 -13.61 5.57
CA SER A 270 -20.16 -12.30 5.72
C SER A 270 -19.33 -12.07 7.00
N TYR A 271 -18.98 -13.13 7.73
CA TYR A 271 -18.06 -13.04 8.87
C TYR A 271 -17.07 -14.21 8.90
N TRP A 272 -15.92 -14.01 9.54
CA TRP A 272 -14.95 -15.07 9.79
C TRP A 272 -15.28 -15.83 11.05
N ASN A 273 -15.57 -17.13 10.91
CA ASN A 273 -15.65 -18.05 12.03
C ASN A 273 -14.26 -18.62 12.30
N ILE A 274 -13.70 -18.34 13.47
CA ILE A 274 -12.34 -18.73 13.86
C ILE A 274 -12.41 -19.87 14.89
N SER A 275 -11.64 -20.91 14.64
CA SER A 275 -11.44 -22.03 15.56
C SER A 275 -9.97 -22.17 15.93
N ILE A 276 -9.69 -22.45 17.21
CA ILE A 276 -8.33 -22.66 17.73
C ILE A 276 -8.24 -24.02 18.41
N SER A 277 -7.40 -24.90 17.87
CA SER A 277 -7.16 -26.25 18.39
C SER A 277 -5.75 -26.40 18.96
N GLU A 278 -5.59 -27.27 19.96
CA GLU A 278 -4.28 -27.69 20.48
C GLU A 278 -3.73 -28.92 19.76
N THR A 279 -4.60 -29.67 19.08
CA THR A 279 -4.26 -30.81 18.23
C THR A 279 -4.44 -30.46 16.77
N LYS A 280 -3.51 -30.91 15.91
CA LYS A 280 -3.57 -30.64 14.47
C LYS A 280 -4.84 -31.28 13.89
N PRO A 281 -5.77 -30.52 13.29
CA PRO A 281 -6.94 -31.09 12.65
C PRO A 281 -6.56 -31.97 11.45
N ASN A 282 -7.34 -33.03 11.19
CA ASN A 282 -7.06 -33.98 10.09
C ASN A 282 -7.03 -33.36 8.68
N ASN A 283 -7.65 -32.18 8.49
CA ASN A 283 -7.71 -31.45 7.22
C ASN A 283 -7.03 -30.07 7.31
N PHE A 284 -6.00 -29.96 8.15
CA PHE A 284 -5.26 -28.73 8.35
C PHE A 284 -4.23 -28.52 7.26
#